data_AF-A0AB40DC23-F1
#
_entry.id   AF-A0AB40DC23-F1
#
_cell.length_a   1.000
_cell.length_b   1.000
_cell.length_c   1.000
_cell.angle_alpha   90.00
_cell.angle_beta   90.00
_cell.angle_gamma   90.00
#
_symmetry.space_group_name_H-M   'P 1'
#
loop_
_entity.id
_entity.type
_entity.pdbx_description
1 polymer ?
#
loop_
_entity_poly.entity_id
_entity_poly.type
_entity_poly.pdbx_seq_one_letter_code
_entity_poly.pdbx_strand_id
1 'polypeptide(L)'
;MPHMTVRLPSRNELCQFALKPISHNVGDLLAMLKAEDRGIDRAAVINRHGVRIASSCTIDSLLDDSFSIQINNRTLEVIPPKRERITVESVDKVGDVRKVIAQLYEAFNVGEYQLEKSNQLAKELETLRYELEPLEEKKLELSKKAARRTNFMTWMGLGLMSVQFGILARLTWWEYSWDIMEPVTYFVTYGTTMAMYAYYCVTKREYMMEDVKNREYSLTLYRNAKKMQFDVEHYNNLKRKSAELEYNLRRINDPLNMQLPSHLVRTQENTPPTLIEEKTERK
;
A
#
# COMPACT_ATOMS: atom_id res chain seq x y z
N MET A 1 -37.22 -3.77 8.32
CA MET A 1 -36.85 -3.99 6.89
C MET A 1 -38.13 -4.31 6.14
N PRO A 2 -38.34 -3.83 4.90
CA PRO A 2 -39.55 -4.15 4.15
C PRO A 2 -39.53 -5.61 3.72
N HIS A 3 -40.66 -6.28 3.95
CA HIS A 3 -40.91 -7.63 3.48
C HIS A 3 -42.01 -7.57 2.42
N MET A 4 -41.75 -8.18 1.27
CA MET A 4 -42.71 -8.24 0.17
C MET A 4 -43.21 -9.67 0.02
N THR A 5 -44.52 -9.86 0.13
CA THR A 5 -45.15 -11.18 -0.05
C THR A 5 -45.72 -11.28 -1.46
N VAL A 6 -45.25 -12.25 -2.23
CA VAL A 6 -45.66 -12.48 -3.62
C VAL A 6 -46.08 -13.94 -3.80
N ARG A 7 -47.15 -14.15 -4.57
CA ARG A 7 -47.61 -15.50 -4.91
C ARG A 7 -46.86 -16.02 -6.14
N LEU A 8 -46.12 -17.10 -5.98
CA LEU A 8 -45.30 -17.68 -7.05
C LEU A 8 -46.15 -18.55 -8.00
N PRO A 9 -45.94 -18.46 -9.33
CA PRO A 9 -46.81 -19.09 -10.32
C PRO A 9 -46.74 -20.62 -10.34
N SER A 10 -45.58 -21.25 -10.10
CA SER A 10 -45.44 -22.71 -10.27
C SER A 10 -46.11 -23.51 -9.17
N ARG A 11 -45.92 -23.10 -7.91
CA ARG A 11 -46.46 -23.80 -6.72
C ARG A 11 -47.71 -23.15 -6.13
N ASN A 12 -48.08 -21.97 -6.62
CA ASN A 12 -49.20 -21.18 -6.13
C ASN A 12 -49.15 -20.89 -4.61
N GLU A 13 -47.95 -20.88 -4.05
CA GLU A 13 -47.66 -20.57 -2.65
C GLU A 13 -47.25 -19.10 -2.48
N LEU A 14 -47.43 -18.57 -1.27
CA LEU A 14 -47.01 -17.22 -0.90
C LEU A 14 -45.56 -17.29 -0.42
N CYS A 15 -44.66 -16.57 -1.09
CA CYS A 15 -43.27 -16.43 -0.67
C CYS A 15 -43.00 -15.00 -0.19
N GLN A 16 -42.22 -14.86 0.87
CA GLN A 16 -41.89 -13.59 1.48
C GLN A 16 -40.42 -13.24 1.20
N PHE A 17 -40.19 -12.11 0.54
CA PHE A 17 -38.86 -11.60 0.20
C PHE A 17 -38.47 -10.45 1.13
N ALA A 18 -37.32 -10.58 1.80
CA ALA A 18 -36.75 -9.50 2.60
C ALA A 18 -35.94 -8.56 1.68
N LEU A 19 -36.34 -7.30 1.59
CA LEU A 19 -35.69 -6.33 0.72
C LEU A 19 -34.86 -5.35 1.55
N LYS A 20 -33.62 -5.07 1.09
CA LYS A 20 -32.75 -4.05 1.68
C LYS A 20 -32.89 -2.76 0.85
N PRO A 21 -33.55 -1.70 1.36
CA PRO A 21 -33.90 -0.52 0.55
C PRO A 21 -32.69 0.17 -0.10
N ILE A 22 -31.55 0.18 0.60
CA ILE A 22 -30.33 0.89 0.20
C ILE A 22 -29.43 0.00 -0.67
N SER A 23 -29.37 -1.30 -0.37
CA SER A 23 -28.41 -2.21 -1.01
C SER A 23 -28.99 -2.96 -2.21
N HIS A 24 -30.32 -3.14 -2.27
CA HIS A 24 -30.97 -3.89 -3.35
C HIS A 24 -31.62 -2.96 -4.36
N ASN A 25 -31.59 -3.40 -5.61
CA ASN A 25 -32.24 -2.75 -6.73
C ASN A 25 -33.41 -3.60 -7.26
N VAL A 26 -34.21 -3.03 -8.16
CA VAL A 26 -35.29 -3.76 -8.86
C VAL A 26 -34.75 -4.98 -9.62
N GLY A 27 -33.54 -4.88 -10.17
CA GLY A 27 -32.85 -6.00 -10.82
C GLY A 27 -32.62 -7.17 -9.86
N ASP A 28 -32.15 -6.88 -8.65
CA ASP A 28 -31.91 -7.90 -7.62
C ASP A 28 -33.21 -8.54 -7.16
N LEU A 29 -34.27 -7.73 -7.05
CA LEU A 29 -35.61 -8.25 -6.74
C LEU A 29 -36.11 -9.23 -7.81
N LEU A 30 -35.97 -8.88 -9.09
CA LEU A 30 -36.35 -9.75 -10.19
C LEU A 30 -35.49 -11.01 -10.25
N ALA A 31 -34.20 -10.89 -9.92
CA ALA A 31 -33.28 -12.03 -9.82
C ALA A 31 -33.68 -12.97 -8.67
N MET A 32 -34.04 -12.44 -7.50
CA MET A 32 -34.53 -13.21 -6.35
C MET A 32 -35.82 -13.97 -6.69
N LEU A 33 -36.76 -13.32 -7.38
CA LEU A 33 -38.00 -13.97 -7.84
C LEU A 33 -37.71 -15.14 -8.79
N LYS A 34 -36.83 -14.93 -9.78
CA LYS A 34 -36.45 -15.97 -10.76
C LYS A 34 -35.63 -17.11 -10.15
N ALA A 35 -34.81 -16.81 -9.13
CA ALA A 35 -34.03 -17.81 -8.43
C ALA A 35 -34.93 -18.75 -7.60
N GLU A 36 -35.98 -18.19 -6.98
CA GLU A 36 -36.92 -18.93 -6.14
C GLU A 36 -37.90 -19.77 -6.97
N ASP A 37 -38.44 -19.20 -8.06
CA ASP A 37 -39.34 -19.92 -8.96
C ASP A 37 -38.80 -19.93 -10.40
N ARG A 38 -38.29 -21.09 -10.82
CA ARG A 38 -37.78 -21.32 -12.18
C ARG A 38 -38.88 -21.29 -13.26
N GLY A 39 -40.16 -21.30 -12.88
CA GLY A 39 -41.27 -21.12 -13.81
C GLY A 39 -41.54 -19.66 -14.19
N ILE A 40 -40.75 -18.72 -13.70
CA ILE A 40 -40.83 -17.30 -14.07
C ILE A 40 -39.92 -17.00 -15.27
N ASP A 41 -40.49 -17.04 -16.47
CA ASP A 41 -39.76 -16.69 -17.70
C ASP A 41 -39.64 -15.16 -17.85
N ARG A 42 -40.73 -14.44 -17.60
CA ARG A 42 -40.81 -12.99 -17.78
C ARG A 42 -41.28 -12.33 -16.49
N ALA A 43 -40.42 -11.49 -15.91
CA ALA A 43 -40.77 -10.64 -14.78
C ALA A 43 -40.34 -9.19 -15.04
N ALA A 44 -41.23 -8.25 -14.80
CA ALA A 44 -40.96 -6.82 -14.93
C ALA A 44 -41.76 -6.04 -13.89
N VAL A 45 -41.19 -4.91 -13.45
CA VAL A 45 -41.89 -3.95 -12.58
C VAL A 45 -42.33 -2.76 -13.42
N ILE A 46 -43.57 -2.35 -13.24
CA ILE A 46 -44.26 -1.33 -14.03
C ILE A 46 -44.85 -0.30 -13.07
N ASN A 47 -44.76 0.98 -13.42
CA ASN A 47 -45.40 2.06 -12.68
C ASN A 47 -46.92 2.12 -13.00
N ARG A 48 -47.71 2.86 -12.20
CA ARG A 48 -49.13 3.17 -12.45
C ARG A 48 -49.42 3.67 -13.86
N HIS A 49 -48.47 4.35 -14.48
CA HIS A 49 -48.57 4.89 -15.83
C HIS A 49 -48.28 3.87 -16.94
N GLY A 50 -48.07 2.58 -16.62
CA GLY A 50 -47.76 1.54 -17.60
C GLY A 50 -46.31 1.53 -18.09
N VAL A 51 -45.43 2.34 -17.49
CA VAL A 51 -44.01 2.45 -17.85
C VAL A 51 -43.18 1.45 -17.06
N ARG A 52 -42.30 0.70 -17.75
CA ARG A 52 -41.38 -0.25 -17.11
C ARG A 52 -40.30 0.48 -16.31
N ILE A 53 -40.09 0.06 -15.06
CA ILE A 53 -39.05 0.59 -14.18
C ILE A 53 -37.72 -0.11 -14.48
N ALA A 54 -36.64 0.67 -14.53
CA ALA A 54 -35.30 0.17 -14.81
C ALA A 54 -34.79 -0.76 -13.70
N SER A 55 -33.93 -1.72 -14.05
CA SER A 55 -33.32 -2.66 -13.10
C SER A 55 -32.38 -1.99 -12.09
N SER A 56 -31.84 -0.81 -12.40
CA SER A 56 -30.97 -0.02 -11.53
C SER A 56 -31.73 0.86 -10.52
N CYS A 57 -33.06 0.93 -10.60
CA CYS A 57 -33.85 1.68 -9.63
C CYS A 57 -33.72 1.02 -8.24
N THR A 58 -33.48 1.81 -7.21
CA THR A 58 -33.37 1.31 -5.83
C THR A 58 -34.74 0.89 -5.33
N ILE A 59 -34.77 -0.11 -4.44
CA ILE A 59 -36.03 -0.52 -3.81
C ILE A 59 -36.61 0.61 -2.95
N ASP A 60 -35.77 1.50 -2.43
CA ASP A 60 -36.23 2.64 -1.63
C ASP A 60 -37.13 3.59 -2.44
N SER A 61 -36.69 4.01 -3.63
CA SER A 61 -37.49 4.86 -4.52
C SER A 61 -38.71 4.14 -5.10
N LEU A 62 -38.63 2.82 -5.28
CA LEU A 62 -39.78 2.02 -5.72
C LEU A 62 -40.90 1.98 -4.68
N LEU A 63 -40.56 2.01 -3.39
CA LEU A 63 -41.53 1.90 -2.28
C LEU A 63 -42.23 3.22 -1.94
N ASP A 64 -41.84 4.35 -2.56
CA ASP A 64 -42.50 5.65 -2.36
C ASP A 64 -43.83 5.74 -3.13
N ASP A 65 -43.89 5.14 -4.33
CA ASP A 65 -45.08 5.08 -5.17
C ASP A 65 -45.65 3.65 -5.22
N SER A 66 -46.92 3.49 -5.63
CA SER A 66 -47.41 2.15 -5.91
C SER A 66 -47.00 1.69 -7.31
N PHE A 67 -46.75 0.40 -7.44
CA PHE A 67 -46.22 -0.20 -8.65
C PHE A 67 -46.89 -1.55 -8.90
N SER A 68 -46.80 -2.05 -10.12
CA SER A 68 -47.32 -3.34 -10.52
C SER A 68 -46.18 -4.26 -10.94
N ILE A 69 -46.15 -5.48 -10.41
CA ILE A 69 -45.21 -6.52 -10.83
C ILE A 69 -45.92 -7.42 -11.83
N GLN A 70 -45.40 -7.49 -13.04
CA GLN A 70 -45.85 -8.42 -14.06
C GLN A 70 -44.99 -9.68 -14.00
N ILE A 71 -45.60 -10.82 -13.69
CA ILE A 71 -44.97 -12.16 -13.67
C ILE A 71 -45.71 -13.03 -14.68
N ASN A 72 -45.04 -13.41 -15.75
CA ASN A 72 -45.59 -14.13 -16.90
C ASN A 72 -46.85 -13.42 -17.45
N ASN A 73 -48.04 -14.00 -17.24
CA ASN A 73 -49.34 -13.46 -17.66
C ASN A 73 -50.16 -12.85 -16.51
N ARG A 74 -49.58 -12.70 -15.31
CA ARG A 74 -50.25 -12.11 -14.15
C ARG A 74 -49.64 -10.76 -13.80
N THR A 75 -50.49 -9.78 -13.54
CA THR A 75 -50.11 -8.46 -13.02
C THR A 75 -50.56 -8.35 -11.58
N LEU A 76 -49.62 -8.15 -10.67
CA LEU A 76 -49.85 -7.98 -9.23
C LEU A 76 -49.63 -6.52 -8.88
N GLU A 77 -50.68 -5.84 -8.44
CA GLU A 77 -50.56 -4.48 -7.92
C GLU A 77 -50.06 -4.51 -6.48
N VAL A 78 -48.96 -3.80 -6.22
CA VAL A 78 -48.34 -3.69 -4.90
C VAL A 78 -48.53 -2.27 -4.41
N ILE A 79 -49.25 -2.13 -3.30
CA ILE A 79 -49.44 -0.84 -2.62
C ILE A 79 -48.56 -0.86 -1.38
N PRO A 80 -47.39 -0.19 -1.41
CA PRO A 80 -46.53 -0.12 -0.23
C PRO A 80 -47.26 0.64 0.89
N PRO A 81 -47.08 0.22 2.16
CA PRO A 81 -47.62 0.96 3.29
C PRO A 81 -47.00 2.36 3.33
N LYS A 82 -47.81 3.39 3.56
CA LYS A 82 -47.32 4.76 3.73
C LYS A 82 -46.30 4.79 4.86
N ARG A 83 -45.05 5.07 4.54
CA ARG A 83 -43.99 5.27 5.54
C ARG A 83 -44.33 6.55 6.30
N GLU A 84 -44.63 6.42 7.59
CA GLU A 84 -44.66 7.60 8.47
C GLU A 84 -43.25 8.21 8.42
N ARG A 85 -43.14 9.39 7.82
CA ARG A 85 -41.95 10.23 7.97
C ARG A 85 -41.95 10.68 9.42
N ILE A 86 -41.23 9.92 10.25
CA ILE A 86 -40.94 10.25 11.64
C ILE A 86 -40.52 11.72 11.69
N THR A 87 -41.23 12.54 12.46
CA THR A 87 -40.93 13.98 12.61
C THR A 87 -39.51 14.16 13.13
N VAL A 88 -38.80 15.18 12.65
CA VAL A 88 -37.37 15.44 12.91
C VAL A 88 -37.01 15.36 14.41
N GLU A 89 -37.93 15.79 15.29
CA GLU A 89 -37.75 15.80 16.74
C GLU A 89 -37.73 14.41 17.41
N SER A 90 -38.40 13.41 16.84
CA SER A 90 -38.42 12.04 17.38
C SER A 90 -37.31 11.16 16.80
N VAL A 91 -36.74 11.56 15.66
CA VAL A 91 -35.51 10.98 15.09
C VAL A 91 -34.30 11.30 15.95
N ASP A 92 -34.22 12.50 16.53
CA ASP A 92 -33.07 12.89 17.36
C ASP A 92 -32.95 12.03 18.63
N LYS A 93 -34.06 11.80 19.35
CA LYS A 93 -34.04 11.00 20.58
C LYS A 93 -33.68 9.53 20.32
N VAL A 94 -34.24 8.93 19.28
CA VAL A 94 -33.92 7.54 18.89
C VAL A 94 -32.52 7.44 18.27
N GLY A 95 -32.10 8.47 17.54
CA GLY A 95 -30.76 8.61 17.00
C GLY A 95 -29.70 8.67 18.08
N ASP A 96 -29.96 9.40 19.16
CA ASP A 96 -29.04 9.51 20.30
C ASP A 96 -28.93 8.20 21.08
N VAL A 97 -30.05 7.47 21.31
CA VAL A 97 -29.99 6.12 21.89
C VAL A 97 -29.20 5.16 20.99
N ARG A 98 -29.39 5.23 19.67
CA ARG A 98 -28.63 4.42 18.71
C ARG A 98 -27.15 4.79 18.70
N LYS A 99 -26.79 6.07 18.84
CA LYS A 99 -25.39 6.53 18.96
C LYS A 99 -24.75 5.97 20.24
N VAL A 100 -25.45 6.01 21.38
CA VAL A 100 -24.93 5.46 22.64
C VAL A 100 -24.71 3.96 22.54
N ILE A 101 -25.67 3.20 22.00
CA ILE A 101 -25.51 1.76 21.81
C ILE A 101 -24.37 1.45 20.83
N ALA A 102 -24.24 2.23 19.74
CA ALA A 102 -23.14 2.08 18.80
C ALA A 102 -21.79 2.38 19.46
N GLN A 103 -21.68 3.46 20.26
CA GLN A 103 -20.49 3.80 21.02
C GLN A 103 -20.13 2.73 22.06
N LEU A 104 -21.12 2.14 22.72
CA LEU A 104 -20.90 1.09 23.70
C LEU A 104 -20.46 -0.22 23.04
N TYR A 105 -21.10 -0.59 21.92
CA TYR A 105 -20.72 -1.74 21.11
C TYR A 105 -19.32 -1.55 20.50
N GLU A 106 -19.00 -0.34 20.05
CA GLU A 106 -17.68 0.05 19.60
C GLU A 106 -16.67 -0.06 20.75
N ALA A 107 -16.91 0.54 21.92
CA ALA A 107 -16.00 0.47 23.06
C ALA A 107 -15.73 -0.98 23.54
N PHE A 108 -16.75 -1.84 23.57
CA PHE A 108 -16.60 -3.24 24.00
C PHE A 108 -15.94 -4.14 22.96
N ASN A 109 -16.33 -4.05 21.68
CA ASN A 109 -15.78 -4.93 20.64
C ASN A 109 -14.47 -4.40 20.03
N VAL A 110 -14.16 -3.10 20.11
CA VAL A 110 -12.93 -2.53 19.55
C VAL A 110 -11.71 -3.02 20.32
N GLY A 111 -11.75 -3.13 21.64
CA GLY A 111 -10.59 -3.60 22.42
C GLY A 111 -10.13 -5.01 22.02
N GLU A 112 -11.04 -5.99 22.02
CA GLU A 112 -10.71 -7.37 21.64
C GLU A 112 -10.36 -7.50 20.16
N TYR A 113 -11.11 -6.84 19.28
CA TYR A 113 -10.84 -6.87 17.83
C TYR A 113 -9.48 -6.22 17.48
N GLN A 114 -9.13 -5.09 18.12
CA GLN A 114 -7.85 -4.43 17.89
C GLN A 114 -6.68 -5.26 18.43
N LEU A 115 -6.85 -5.92 19.58
CA LEU A 115 -5.85 -6.81 20.13
C LEU A 115 -5.63 -8.03 19.23
N GLU A 116 -6.70 -8.66 18.76
CA GLU A 116 -6.61 -9.80 17.84
C GLU A 116 -5.94 -9.38 16.53
N LYS A 117 -6.34 -8.24 15.97
CA LYS A 117 -5.75 -7.67 14.75
C LYS A 117 -4.29 -7.29 14.91
N SER A 118 -3.91 -6.68 16.05
CA SER A 118 -2.52 -6.35 16.38
C SER A 118 -1.67 -7.62 16.48
N ASN A 119 -2.18 -8.66 17.16
CA ASN A 119 -1.51 -9.96 17.25
C ASN A 119 -1.36 -10.66 15.88
N GLN A 120 -2.38 -10.57 15.02
CA GLN A 120 -2.32 -11.11 13.66
C GLN A 120 -1.26 -10.39 12.83
N LEU A 121 -1.25 -9.05 12.85
CA LEU A 121 -0.24 -8.24 12.14
C LEU A 121 1.17 -8.48 12.68
N ALA A 122 1.33 -8.64 13.99
CA ALA A 122 2.61 -8.95 14.62
C ALA A 122 3.15 -10.32 14.16
N LYS A 123 2.29 -11.34 14.10
CA LYS A 123 2.67 -12.67 13.57
C LYS A 123 3.07 -12.61 12.10
N GLU A 124 2.28 -11.91 11.29
CA GLU A 124 2.60 -11.74 9.86
C GLU A 124 3.94 -11.01 9.68
N LEU A 125 4.19 -9.96 10.48
CA LEU A 125 5.48 -9.26 10.50
C LEU A 125 6.65 -10.19 10.86
N GLU A 126 6.49 -11.03 11.88
CA GLU A 126 7.51 -11.99 12.31
C GLU A 126 7.85 -12.98 11.20
N THR A 127 6.83 -13.55 10.54
CA THR A 127 7.05 -14.45 9.39
C THR A 127 7.77 -13.76 8.24
N LEU A 128 7.40 -12.51 7.94
CA LEU A 128 8.01 -11.74 6.86
C LEU A 128 9.46 -11.35 7.18
N ARG A 129 9.76 -11.05 8.45
CA ARG A 129 11.13 -10.79 8.93
C ARG A 129 12.00 -12.04 8.84
N TYR A 130 11.46 -13.20 9.20
CA TYR A 130 12.17 -14.47 9.07
C TYR A 130 12.50 -14.78 7.60
N GLU A 131 11.57 -14.52 6.67
CA GLU A 131 11.83 -14.65 5.24
C GLU A 131 12.84 -13.62 4.72
N LEU A 132 12.82 -12.38 5.25
CA LEU A 132 13.75 -11.32 4.88
C LEU A 132 15.20 -11.58 5.32
N GLU A 133 15.42 -12.21 6.47
CA GLU A 133 16.75 -12.43 7.07
C GLU A 133 17.78 -13.04 6.09
N PRO A 134 17.53 -14.18 5.41
CA PRO A 134 18.49 -14.75 4.46
C PRO A 134 18.67 -13.89 3.21
N LEU A 135 17.68 -13.08 2.82
CA LEU A 135 17.82 -12.14 1.71
C LEU A 135 18.67 -10.92 2.12
N GLU A 136 18.53 -10.45 3.35
CA GLU A 136 19.34 -9.35 3.89
C GLU A 136 20.80 -9.74 4.03
N GLU A 137 21.10 -10.95 4.48
CA GLU A 137 22.46 -11.47 4.57
C GLU A 137 23.12 -11.53 3.17
N LYS A 138 22.42 -12.08 2.18
CA LYS A 138 22.89 -12.09 0.78
C LYS A 138 23.11 -10.67 0.27
N LYS A 139 22.15 -9.76 0.45
CA LYS A 139 22.29 -8.36 0.03
C LYS A 139 23.46 -7.67 0.72
N LEU A 140 23.72 -7.96 1.99
CA LEU A 140 24.86 -7.44 2.74
C LEU A 140 26.19 -7.97 2.17
N GLU A 141 26.25 -9.24 1.78
CA GLU A 141 27.43 -9.80 1.15
C GLU A 141 27.72 -9.13 -0.20
N LEU A 142 26.69 -8.94 -1.03
CA LEU A 142 26.82 -8.22 -2.30
C LEU A 142 27.20 -6.76 -2.09
N SER A 143 26.62 -6.08 -1.10
CA SER A 143 26.95 -4.67 -0.81
C SER A 143 28.39 -4.52 -0.34
N LYS A 144 28.88 -5.43 0.52
CA LYS A 144 30.30 -5.46 0.95
C LYS A 144 31.24 -5.70 -0.22
N LYS A 145 30.87 -6.56 -1.19
CA LYS A 145 31.66 -6.77 -2.42
C LYS A 145 31.69 -5.52 -3.29
N ALA A 146 30.54 -4.86 -3.48
CA ALA A 146 30.44 -3.61 -4.23
C ALA A 146 31.24 -2.47 -3.58
N ALA A 147 31.10 -2.28 -2.26
CA ALA A 147 31.80 -1.25 -1.50
C ALA A 147 33.33 -1.43 -1.52
N ARG A 148 33.82 -2.68 -1.42
CA ARG A 148 35.26 -2.95 -1.55
C ARG A 148 35.79 -2.56 -2.93
N ARG A 149 35.03 -2.85 -3.99
CA ARG A 149 35.41 -2.49 -5.36
C ARG A 149 35.41 -0.98 -5.58
N THR A 150 34.40 -0.26 -5.09
CA THR A 150 34.36 1.20 -5.19
C THR A 150 35.49 1.83 -4.42
N ASN A 151 35.76 1.38 -3.19
CA ASN A 151 36.87 1.88 -2.39
C ASN A 151 38.21 1.60 -3.08
N PHE A 152 38.41 0.38 -3.60
CA PHE A 152 39.61 0.05 -4.35
C PHE A 152 39.80 0.97 -5.56
N MET A 153 38.73 1.28 -6.30
CA MET A 153 38.81 2.23 -7.43
C MET A 153 39.20 3.64 -6.97
N THR A 154 38.64 4.13 -5.86
CA THR A 154 39.01 5.43 -5.29
C THR A 154 40.48 5.45 -4.85
N TRP A 155 40.94 4.41 -4.16
CA TRP A 155 42.35 4.27 -3.75
C TRP A 155 43.29 4.11 -4.95
N MET A 156 42.86 3.43 -6.01
CA MET A 156 43.61 3.32 -7.26
C MET A 156 43.76 4.70 -7.92
N GLY A 157 42.70 5.51 -7.96
CA GLY A 157 42.76 6.88 -8.45
C GLY A 157 43.76 7.74 -7.68
N LEU A 158 43.77 7.62 -6.35
CA LEU A 158 44.76 8.29 -5.49
C LEU A 158 46.18 7.80 -5.81
N GLY A 159 46.38 6.49 -5.94
CA GLY A 159 47.68 5.90 -6.29
C GLY A 159 48.19 6.37 -7.65
N LEU A 160 47.32 6.44 -8.66
CA LEU A 160 47.68 6.94 -9.99
C LEU A 160 48.11 8.41 -9.96
N MET A 161 47.40 9.25 -9.20
CA MET A 161 47.78 10.65 -8.99
C MET A 161 49.12 10.78 -8.26
N SER A 162 49.39 9.94 -7.26
CA SER A 162 50.68 9.90 -6.57
C SER A 162 51.83 9.45 -7.48
N VAL A 163 51.60 8.44 -8.33
CA VAL A 163 52.59 7.97 -9.32
C VAL A 163 52.85 9.05 -10.38
N GLN A 164 51.79 9.70 -10.88
CA GLN A 164 51.90 10.82 -11.82
C GLN A 164 52.77 11.94 -11.24
N PHE A 165 52.55 12.30 -9.97
CA PHE A 165 53.38 13.29 -9.28
C PHE A 165 54.84 12.82 -9.09
N GLY A 166 55.04 11.56 -8.68
CA GLY A 166 56.38 11.00 -8.44
C GLY A 166 57.23 10.91 -9.71
N ILE A 167 56.63 10.52 -10.84
CA ILE A 167 57.31 10.48 -12.15
C ILE A 167 57.72 11.89 -12.55
N LEU A 168 56.81 12.87 -12.48
CA LEU A 168 57.13 14.26 -12.82
C LEU A 168 58.23 14.83 -11.89
N ALA A 169 58.15 14.57 -10.58
CA ALA A 169 59.15 15.01 -9.61
C ALA A 169 60.53 14.40 -9.90
N ARG A 170 60.58 13.12 -10.24
CA ARG A 170 61.83 12.43 -10.58
C ARG A 170 62.45 13.01 -11.85
N LEU A 171 61.67 13.13 -12.93
CA LEU A 171 62.16 13.68 -14.20
C LEU A 171 62.64 15.13 -14.05
N THR A 172 61.95 15.94 -13.25
CA THR A 172 62.24 17.37 -13.08
C THR A 172 63.49 17.65 -12.24
N TRP A 173 63.89 16.75 -11.34
CA TRP A 173 65.03 16.97 -10.44
C TRP A 173 66.29 16.20 -10.81
N TRP A 174 66.18 15.08 -11.53
CA TRP A 174 67.32 14.21 -11.80
C TRP A 174 67.69 14.07 -13.26
N GLU A 175 66.71 14.02 -14.17
CA GLU A 175 66.98 13.74 -15.59
C GLU A 175 66.91 14.98 -16.49
N TYR A 176 66.00 15.93 -16.23
CA TYR A 176 65.77 17.10 -17.10
C TYR A 176 65.59 18.39 -16.30
N SER A 177 66.11 19.51 -16.80
CA SER A 177 65.82 20.83 -16.25
C SER A 177 64.36 21.22 -16.48
N TRP A 178 63.83 22.08 -15.60
CA TRP A 178 62.43 22.51 -15.60
C TRP A 178 61.92 23.04 -16.96
N ASP A 179 62.80 23.65 -17.75
CA ASP A 179 62.52 24.21 -19.09
C ASP A 179 62.02 23.14 -20.11
N ILE A 180 62.49 21.89 -19.99
CA ILE A 180 62.04 20.78 -20.87
C ILE A 180 60.71 20.17 -20.37
N MET A 181 60.43 20.27 -19.06
CA MET A 181 59.25 19.67 -18.43
C MET A 181 57.99 20.55 -18.49
N GLU A 182 58.16 21.86 -18.70
CA GLU A 182 57.06 22.82 -18.84
C GLU A 182 55.98 22.36 -19.84
N PRO A 183 56.28 22.08 -21.13
CA PRO A 183 55.26 21.66 -22.09
C PRO A 183 54.63 20.30 -21.73
N VAL A 184 55.39 19.39 -21.12
CA VAL A 184 54.92 18.05 -20.74
C VAL A 184 53.85 18.14 -19.66
N THR A 185 54.09 18.94 -18.61
CA THR A 185 53.13 19.13 -17.53
C THR A 185 51.84 19.82 -18.03
N TYR A 186 51.95 20.74 -18.98
CA TYR A 186 50.81 21.36 -19.65
C TYR A 186 49.95 20.33 -20.38
N PHE A 187 50.55 19.47 -21.22
CA PHE A 187 49.80 18.43 -21.94
C PHE A 187 49.16 17.42 -20.99
N VAL A 188 49.83 17.04 -19.90
CA VAL A 188 49.29 16.13 -18.90
C VAL A 188 48.09 16.75 -18.16
N THR A 189 48.18 18.03 -17.81
CA THR A 189 47.08 18.76 -17.14
C THR A 189 45.89 18.90 -18.07
N TYR A 190 46.13 19.31 -19.32
CA TYR A 190 45.09 19.44 -20.34
C TYR A 190 44.46 18.08 -20.71
N GLY A 191 45.26 17.00 -20.73
CA GLY A 191 44.77 15.64 -20.93
C GLY A 191 43.85 15.18 -19.79
N THR A 192 44.21 15.48 -18.54
CA THR A 192 43.39 15.16 -17.36
C THR A 192 42.06 15.92 -17.38
N THR A 193 42.06 17.22 -17.70
CA THR A 193 40.83 18.02 -17.81
C THR A 193 39.96 17.57 -18.98
N MET A 194 40.56 17.22 -20.13
CA MET A 194 39.85 16.62 -21.26
C MET A 194 39.19 15.29 -20.88
N ALA A 195 39.88 14.41 -20.14
CA ALA A 195 39.32 13.15 -19.66
C ALA A 195 38.15 13.35 -18.68
N MET A 196 38.27 14.33 -17.78
CA MET A 196 37.18 14.72 -16.88
C MET A 196 35.96 15.25 -17.65
N TYR A 197 36.19 16.05 -18.70
CA TYR A 197 35.12 16.54 -19.57
C TYR A 197 34.49 15.43 -20.44
N ALA A 198 35.28 14.49 -20.93
CA ALA A 198 34.79 13.31 -21.65
C ALA A 198 33.89 12.45 -20.74
N TYR A 199 34.29 12.26 -19.47
CA TYR A 199 33.45 11.60 -18.47
C TYR A 199 32.12 12.32 -18.25
N TYR A 200 32.15 13.66 -18.16
CA TYR A 200 30.94 14.48 -18.08
C TYR A 200 30.03 14.31 -19.32
N CYS A 201 30.60 14.29 -20.53
CA CYS A 201 29.83 14.11 -21.76
C CYS A 201 29.05 12.79 -21.79
N VAL A 202 29.67 11.71 -21.31
CA VAL A 202 29.06 10.38 -21.23
C VAL A 202 28.06 10.27 -20.08
N THR A 203 28.36 10.88 -18.92
CA THR A 203 27.61 10.67 -17.68
C THR A 203 26.54 11.75 -17.42
N LYS A 204 26.62 12.90 -18.11
CA LYS A 204 25.73 14.07 -17.98
C LYS A 204 25.54 14.58 -16.56
N ARG A 205 26.52 14.33 -15.67
CA ARG A 205 26.58 14.82 -14.29
C ARG A 205 28.00 15.30 -13.99
N GLU A 206 28.10 16.36 -13.20
CA GLU A 206 29.39 16.84 -12.69
C GLU A 206 30.09 15.74 -11.89
N TYR A 207 31.43 15.77 -11.90
CA TYR A 207 32.26 14.78 -11.23
C TYR A 207 32.24 15.02 -9.70
N MET A 208 31.13 14.64 -9.07
CA MET A 208 31.02 14.53 -7.62
C MET A 208 31.38 13.10 -7.21
N MET A 209 32.45 12.95 -6.41
CA MET A 209 32.96 11.65 -5.96
C MET A 209 31.89 10.77 -5.30
N GLU A 210 30.93 11.40 -4.62
CA GLU A 210 29.82 10.70 -3.94
C GLU A 210 28.78 10.13 -4.91
N ASP A 211 28.43 10.89 -5.95
CA ASP A 211 27.50 10.45 -7.00
C ASP A 211 28.07 9.31 -7.83
N VAL A 212 29.37 9.38 -8.15
CA VAL A 212 30.08 8.31 -8.87
C VAL A 212 30.12 7.04 -8.02
N LYS A 213 30.45 7.16 -6.72
CA LYS A 213 30.45 6.04 -5.78
C LYS A 213 29.07 5.38 -5.68
N ASN A 214 28.01 6.16 -5.53
CA ASN A 214 26.64 5.66 -5.39
C ASN A 214 26.15 4.97 -6.67
N ARG A 215 26.50 5.51 -7.84
CA ARG A 215 26.18 4.92 -9.14
C ARG A 215 26.93 3.61 -9.37
N GLU A 216 28.25 3.58 -9.17
CA GLU A 216 29.07 2.39 -9.33
C GLU A 216 28.66 1.29 -8.36
N TYR A 217 28.32 1.67 -7.12
CA TYR A 217 27.76 0.76 -6.13
C TYR A 217 26.44 0.15 -6.63
N SER A 218 25.50 0.98 -7.10
CA SER A 218 24.21 0.51 -7.59
C SER A 218 24.36 -0.41 -8.80
N LEU A 219 25.15 -0.01 -9.80
CA LEU A 219 25.41 -0.82 -11.00
C LEU A 219 26.07 -2.15 -10.66
N THR A 220 27.05 -2.13 -9.74
CA THR A 220 27.74 -3.35 -9.29
C THR A 220 26.81 -4.25 -8.50
N LEU A 221 25.95 -3.68 -7.65
CA LEU A 221 24.94 -4.42 -6.89
C LEU A 221 23.95 -5.11 -7.84
N TYR A 222 23.36 -4.39 -8.79
CA TYR A 222 22.41 -4.97 -9.75
C TYR A 222 23.06 -6.02 -10.66
N ARG A 223 24.29 -5.79 -11.13
CA ARG A 223 25.03 -6.81 -11.91
C ARG A 223 25.30 -8.06 -11.08
N ASN A 224 25.71 -7.92 -9.83
CA ASN A 224 25.98 -9.05 -8.95
C ASN A 224 24.68 -9.77 -8.53
N ALA A 225 23.59 -9.04 -8.30
CA ALA A 225 22.28 -9.60 -8.02
C ALA A 225 21.79 -10.47 -9.19
N LYS A 226 21.94 -9.97 -10.43
CA LYS A 226 21.63 -10.74 -11.65
C LYS A 226 22.47 -12.00 -11.79
N LYS A 227 23.76 -11.97 -11.41
CA LYS A 227 24.65 -13.14 -11.45
C LYS A 227 24.28 -14.20 -10.41
N MET A 228 23.82 -13.78 -9.24
CA MET A 228 23.42 -14.68 -8.15
C MET A 228 21.94 -15.06 -8.19
N GLN A 229 21.21 -14.71 -9.26
CA GLN A 229 19.75 -14.86 -9.37
C GLN A 229 19.00 -14.33 -8.15
N PHE A 230 19.50 -13.25 -7.54
CA PHE A 230 18.83 -12.58 -6.44
C PHE A 230 17.71 -11.70 -6.99
N ASP A 231 16.47 -12.04 -6.66
CA ASP A 231 15.31 -11.25 -7.06
C ASP A 231 15.20 -9.99 -6.19
N VAL A 232 15.75 -8.90 -6.72
CA VAL A 232 15.72 -7.57 -6.09
C VAL A 232 14.30 -7.04 -5.98
N GLU A 233 13.42 -7.40 -6.92
CA GLU A 233 12.04 -6.91 -6.95
C GLU A 233 11.22 -7.59 -5.85
N HIS A 234 11.38 -8.91 -5.71
CA HIS A 234 10.80 -9.66 -4.61
C HIS A 234 11.27 -9.17 -3.24
N TYR A 235 12.59 -8.94 -3.07
CA TYR A 235 13.14 -8.35 -1.84
C TYR A 235 12.54 -6.97 -1.52
N ASN A 236 12.46 -6.08 -2.52
CA ASN A 236 11.89 -4.76 -2.34
C ASN A 236 10.38 -4.82 -2.00
N ASN A 237 9.65 -5.77 -2.57
CA ASN A 237 8.25 -5.98 -2.25
C ASN A 237 8.07 -6.46 -0.80
N LEU A 238 8.84 -7.46 -0.36
CA LEU A 238 8.84 -7.92 1.04
C LEU A 238 9.17 -6.77 2.00
N LYS A 239 10.17 -5.96 1.66
CA LYS A 239 10.59 -4.81 2.49
C LYS A 239 9.54 -3.70 2.55
N ARG A 240 8.79 -3.47 1.47
CA ARG A 240 7.65 -2.53 1.49
C ARG A 240 6.52 -3.07 2.36
N LYS A 241 6.16 -4.34 2.19
CA LYS A 241 5.13 -5.00 3.00
C LYS A 241 5.49 -4.99 4.48
N SER A 242 6.74 -5.29 4.84
CA SER A 242 7.19 -5.23 6.23
C SER A 242 7.06 -3.82 6.81
N ALA A 243 7.47 -2.79 6.06
CA ALA A 243 7.35 -1.40 6.48
C ALA A 243 5.88 -0.95 6.62
N GLU A 244 5.01 -1.40 5.72
CA GLU A 244 3.57 -1.14 5.78
C GLU A 244 2.92 -1.82 7.00
N LEU A 245 3.28 -3.07 7.28
CA LEU A 245 2.84 -3.78 8.48
C LEU A 245 3.33 -3.10 9.76
N GLU A 246 4.62 -2.71 9.82
CA GLU A 246 5.15 -1.96 10.97
C GLU A 246 4.42 -0.63 11.17
N TYR A 247 4.14 0.09 10.09
CA TYR A 247 3.37 1.34 10.14
C TYR A 247 1.94 1.11 10.64
N ASN A 248 1.25 0.09 10.12
CA ASN A 248 -0.10 -0.26 10.55
C ASN A 248 -0.15 -0.71 12.01
N LEU A 249 0.86 -1.48 12.46
CA LEU A 249 1.00 -1.92 13.85
C LEU A 249 1.26 -0.72 14.77
N ARG A 250 2.17 0.19 14.40
CA ARG A 250 2.40 1.45 15.12
C ARG A 250 1.14 2.29 15.23
N ARG A 251 0.35 2.39 14.16
CA ARG A 251 -0.91 3.15 14.15
C ARG A 251 -1.98 2.55 15.07
N ILE A 252 -2.05 1.22 15.13
CA ILE A 252 -3.01 0.49 16.00
C ILE A 252 -2.58 0.56 17.47
N ASN A 253 -1.26 0.54 17.74
CA ASN A 253 -0.71 0.66 19.08
C ASN A 253 -0.58 2.11 19.57
N ASP A 254 -0.98 3.11 18.77
CA ASP A 254 -0.94 4.51 19.19
C ASP A 254 -1.98 4.74 20.31
N PRO A 255 -1.55 5.17 21.52
CA PRO A 255 -2.44 5.33 22.67
C PRO A 255 -3.60 6.31 22.43
N LEU A 256 -3.45 7.25 21.49
CA LEU A 256 -4.52 8.18 21.09
C LEU A 256 -5.63 7.49 20.28
N ASN A 257 -5.28 6.47 19.48
CA ASN A 257 -6.25 5.68 18.70
C ASN A 257 -6.83 4.50 19.49
N MET A 258 -6.10 4.04 20.51
CA MET A 258 -6.49 2.86 21.28
C MET A 258 -7.59 3.11 22.31
N GLN A 259 -7.95 4.39 22.59
CA GLN A 259 -8.89 4.79 23.66
C GLN A 259 -8.65 4.02 24.98
N LEU A 260 -7.41 3.61 25.24
CA LEU A 260 -7.08 2.88 26.45
C LEU A 260 -7.15 3.85 27.63
N PRO A 261 -7.71 3.44 28.78
CA PRO A 261 -7.65 4.22 30.01
C PRO A 261 -6.19 4.65 30.25
N SER A 262 -5.98 5.93 30.53
CA SER A 262 -4.66 6.58 30.66
C SER A 262 -3.67 5.86 31.58
N HIS A 263 -4.17 5.01 32.49
CA HIS A 263 -3.37 4.20 33.40
C HIS A 263 -2.61 3.03 32.72
N LEU A 264 -3.06 2.51 31.57
CA LEU A 264 -2.39 1.43 30.84
C LEU A 264 -1.28 1.94 29.89
N VAL A 265 -1.37 3.19 29.46
CA VAL A 265 -0.34 3.85 28.62
C VAL A 265 0.99 3.96 29.37
N ARG A 266 0.92 4.28 30.67
CA ARG A 266 2.09 4.40 31.55
C ARG A 266 2.84 3.07 31.76
N THR A 267 2.20 1.94 31.48
CA THR A 267 2.85 0.61 31.63
C THR A 267 3.71 0.26 30.43
N GLN A 268 3.41 0.78 29.23
CA GLN A 268 4.23 0.55 28.03
C GLN A 268 5.47 1.45 27.94
N GLU A 269 5.43 2.65 28.55
CA GLU A 269 6.60 3.53 28.71
C GLU A 269 7.74 2.89 29.52
N ASN A 270 7.44 1.87 30.34
CA ASN A 270 8.42 1.16 31.15
C ASN A 270 8.96 -0.12 30.48
N THR A 271 8.64 -0.36 29.21
CA THR A 271 9.28 -1.45 28.45
C THR A 271 10.69 -0.99 28.08
N PRO A 272 11.76 -1.72 28.45
CA PRO A 272 13.12 -1.29 28.17
C PRO A 272 13.31 -1.08 26.65
N PRO A 273 14.04 -0.03 26.24
CA PRO A 273 14.29 0.23 24.83
C PRO A 273 14.92 -1.01 24.19
N THR A 274 14.30 -1.52 23.14
CA THR A 274 14.91 -2.52 22.28
C THR A 274 16.12 -1.86 21.62
N LEU A 275 17.30 -2.25 22.10
CA LEU A 275 18.62 -1.84 21.62
C LEU A 275 18.79 -2.14 20.11
N ILE A 276 18.29 -1.28 19.22
CA ILE A 276 18.71 -1.28 17.79
C ILE A 276 18.94 0.15 17.24
N GLU A 277 18.88 1.21 18.05
CA GLU A 277 19.35 2.55 17.66
C GLU A 277 20.72 2.89 18.24
N GLU A 278 21.74 2.08 17.97
CA GLU A 278 23.14 2.52 18.05
C GLU A 278 23.96 1.83 16.97
N LYS A 279 24.01 2.46 15.79
CA LYS A 279 25.20 2.52 14.89
C LYS A 279 24.88 3.32 13.62
N THR A 280 24.44 4.56 13.79
CA THR A 280 24.62 5.59 12.77
C THR A 280 25.18 6.84 13.41
N GLU A 281 26.38 6.73 14.00
CA GLU A 281 27.30 7.85 14.16
C GLU A 281 28.69 7.29 14.44
N ARG A 282 29.69 7.86 13.76
CA ARG A 282 31.13 7.51 13.76
C ARG A 282 31.56 6.32 12.89
N LYS A 283 31.86 6.60 11.63
CA LYS A 283 33.21 6.94 11.17
C LYS A 283 33.20 7.38 9.72
#